data_AF-A0AB73FUE5-F1
#
_entry.id   AF-A0AB73FUE5-F1
#
_cell.length_a   1.000
_cell.length_b   1.000
_cell.length_c   1.000
_cell.angle_alpha   90.00
_cell.angle_beta   90.00
_cell.angle_gamma   90.00
#
_symmetry.space_group_name_H-M   'P 1'
#
loop_
_entity.id
_entity.type
_entity.pdbx_description
1 polymer ?
#
loop_
_entity_poly.entity_id
_entity_poly.type
_entity_poly.pdbx_seq_one_letter_code
_entity_poly.pdbx_strand_id
1 'polypeptide(L)'
;MTQFCSNAAIRLAGNWNARLVLDERILAATTLNLSLSRFDLSLAFETRDPATRQFLAAHLDELEQALRAALHTLGQSNDVFLSIR
;
A
#
# COMPACT_ATOMS: atom_id res chain seq x y z
N MET A 1 4.59 -17.11 6.08
CA MET A 1 5.37 -15.87 5.93
C MET A 1 5.40 -15.51 4.45
N THR A 2 4.80 -14.38 4.09
CA THR A 2 4.42 -14.00 2.72
C THR A 2 5.63 -13.46 1.95
N GLN A 3 6.33 -14.33 1.22
CA GLN A 3 7.42 -14.01 0.29
C GLN A 3 6.93 -13.62 -1.12
N PHE A 4 5.64 -13.37 -1.29
CA PHE A 4 5.06 -13.26 -2.62
C PHE A 4 5.59 -12.03 -3.39
N CYS A 5 5.70 -10.87 -2.75
CA CYS A 5 6.16 -9.64 -3.41
C CYS A 5 7.70 -9.50 -3.50
N SER A 6 8.46 -10.34 -2.79
CA SER A 6 9.93 -10.31 -2.80
C SER A 6 10.55 -11.25 -3.85
N ASN A 7 9.73 -12.04 -4.56
CA ASN A 7 10.22 -12.90 -5.62
C ASN A 7 10.62 -12.09 -6.86
N ALA A 8 11.89 -12.20 -7.27
CA ALA A 8 12.41 -11.53 -8.46
C ALA A 8 11.63 -11.87 -9.74
N ALA A 9 11.08 -13.08 -9.85
CA ALA A 9 10.24 -13.49 -10.99
C ALA A 9 8.91 -12.71 -11.04
N ILE A 10 8.33 -12.40 -9.88
CA ILE A 10 7.10 -11.62 -9.75
C ILE A 10 7.35 -10.16 -10.14
N ARG A 11 8.49 -9.59 -9.72
CA ARG A 11 8.92 -8.23 -10.16
C ARG A 11 9.29 -8.13 -11.64
N LEU A 12 9.82 -9.21 -12.22
CA LEU A 12 10.17 -9.27 -13.65
C LEU A 12 8.93 -9.51 -14.54
N ALA A 13 7.83 -10.04 -13.98
CA ALA A 13 6.61 -10.36 -14.71
C ALA A 13 5.68 -9.16 -15.01
N GLY A 14 6.03 -7.94 -14.58
CA GLY A 14 5.30 -6.71 -14.91
C GLY A 14 4.69 -6.00 -13.70
N ASN A 15 3.59 -5.28 -13.93
CA ASN A 15 2.93 -4.44 -12.92
C ASN A 15 1.84 -5.22 -12.17
N TRP A 16 2.01 -5.39 -10.86
CA TRP A 16 1.07 -6.09 -9.99
C TRP A 16 -0.02 -5.16 -9.52
N ASN A 17 -1.27 -5.62 -9.57
CA ASN A 17 -2.40 -4.86 -9.06
C ASN A 17 -3.26 -5.77 -8.18
N ALA A 18 -3.65 -5.27 -7.02
CA ALA A 18 -4.54 -5.97 -6.09
C ALA A 18 -5.57 -5.00 -5.52
N ARG A 19 -6.77 -5.51 -5.25
CA ARG A 19 -7.83 -4.81 -4.55
C ARG A 19 -8.17 -5.61 -3.30
N LEU A 20 -8.08 -4.98 -2.14
CA LEU A 20 -8.32 -5.62 -0.84
C LEU A 20 -9.40 -4.86 -0.09
N VAL A 21 -10.44 -5.56 0.35
CA VAL A 21 -11.38 -5.02 1.33
C VAL A 21 -10.71 -5.15 2.70
N LEU A 22 -10.55 -4.03 3.39
CA LEU A 22 -9.91 -4.01 4.71
C LEU A 22 -10.91 -4.46 5.78
N ASP A 23 -10.38 -4.99 6.88
CA ASP A 23 -11.21 -5.38 8.02
C ASP A 23 -11.92 -4.15 8.59
N GLU A 24 -13.23 -4.25 8.77
CA GLU A 24 -14.10 -3.18 9.29
C GLU A 24 -13.69 -2.71 10.69
N ARG A 25 -12.98 -3.55 11.46
CA ARG A 25 -12.48 -3.22 12.79
C ARG A 25 -11.17 -2.42 12.75
N ILE A 26 -10.50 -2.40 11.60
CA ILE A 26 -9.21 -1.72 11.40
C ILE A 26 -9.45 -0.41 10.64
N LEU A 27 -10.06 -0.49 9.45
CA LEU A 27 -10.39 0.66 8.61
C LEU A 27 -11.75 0.42 7.97
N ALA A 28 -12.79 0.94 8.61
CA ALA A 28 -14.18 0.71 8.21
C ALA A 28 -14.46 1.20 6.78
N ALA A 29 -15.32 0.46 6.07
CA ALA A 29 -15.79 0.77 4.73
C ALA A 29 -14.66 1.14 3.75
N THR A 30 -13.49 0.51 3.89
CA THR A 30 -12.28 0.87 3.13
C THR A 30 -11.82 -0.25 2.20
N THR A 31 -11.64 0.11 0.93
CA THR A 31 -11.00 -0.73 -0.06
C THR A 31 -9.61 -0.17 -0.39
N LEU A 32 -8.59 -1.00 -0.25
CA LEU A 32 -7.22 -0.68 -0.62
C LEU A 32 -6.93 -1.17 -2.03
N ASN A 33 -6.60 -0.27 -2.93
CA ASN A 33 -6.01 -0.61 -4.22
C ASN A 33 -4.49 -0.51 -4.10
N LEU A 34 -3.81 -1.61 -4.38
CA LEU A 34 -2.36 -1.71 -4.41
C LEU A 34 -1.91 -1.87 -5.85
N SER A 35 -0.95 -1.06 -6.27
CA SER A 35 -0.19 -1.25 -7.50
C SER A 35 1.29 -1.34 -7.14
N LEU A 36 1.97 -2.39 -7.61
CA LEU A 36 3.38 -2.60 -7.37
C LEU A 36 4.08 -2.86 -8.71
N SER A 37 4.96 -1.94 -9.06
CA SER A 37 5.81 -2.01 -10.23
C SER A 37 7.27 -2.23 -9.83
N ARG A 38 8.16 -2.23 -10.83
CA ARG A 38 9.60 -2.19 -10.57
C ARG A 38 10.07 -0.86 -9.96
N PHE A 39 9.34 0.22 -10.23
CA PHE A 39 9.72 1.59 -9.88
C PHE A 39 8.94 2.09 -8.67
N ASP A 40 7.67 1.71 -8.54
CA ASP A 40 6.75 2.37 -7.64
C ASP A 40 5.88 1.37 -6.89
N LEU A 41 5.56 1.70 -5.64
CA LEU A 41 4.47 1.13 -4.86
C LEU A 41 3.42 2.23 -4.66
N SER A 42 2.23 2.01 -5.20
CA SER A 42 1.10 2.91 -5.04
C SER A 42 0.00 2.26 -4.22
N LEU A 43 -0.47 2.95 -3.18
CA LEU A 43 -1.60 2.55 -2.36
C LEU A 43 -2.68 3.63 -2.42
N ALA A 44 -3.88 3.26 -2.84
CA ALA A 44 -5.04 4.14 -2.84
C ALA A 44 -6.14 3.58 -1.92
N PHE A 45 -6.43 4.32 -0.86
CA PHE A 45 -7.47 4.01 0.11
C PHE A 45 -8.79 4.63 -0.36
N GLU A 46 -9.73 3.80 -0.80
CA GLU A 46 -11.09 4.21 -1.12
C GLU A 46 -11.95 3.99 0.12
N THR A 47 -12.33 5.07 0.82
CA THR A 47 -13.15 4.96 2.04
C THR A 47 -14.39 5.84 1.98
N ARG A 48 -15.52 5.28 2.41
CA ARG A 48 -16.79 6.01 2.53
C ARG A 48 -17.07 6.50 3.95
N ASP A 49 -16.25 6.09 4.92
CA ASP A 49 -16.40 6.48 6.31
C ASP A 49 -15.59 7.76 6.60
N PRO A 50 -16.23 8.88 7.01
CA PRO A 50 -15.53 10.13 7.28
C PRO A 50 -14.50 10.03 8.40
N ALA A 51 -14.76 9.23 9.44
CA ALA A 51 -13.82 9.06 10.55
C ALA A 51 -12.55 8.34 10.09
N THR A 52 -12.71 7.27 9.32
CA THR A 52 -11.61 6.54 8.67
C THR A 52 -10.82 7.45 7.72
N ARG A 53 -11.50 8.30 6.94
CA ARG A 53 -10.84 9.28 6.07
C ARG A 53 -9.95 10.24 6.86
N GLN A 54 -10.46 10.77 7.97
CA GLN A 54 -9.72 11.71 8.81
C GLN A 54 -8.52 11.03 9.49
N PHE A 55 -8.70 9.78 9.96
CA PHE A 55 -7.62 8.97 10.51
C PHE A 55 -6.52 8.73 9.47
N LEU A 56 -6.89 8.28 8.27
CA LEU A 56 -5.92 8.06 7.18
C LEU A 56 -5.17 9.35 6.84
N ALA A 57 -5.86 10.49 6.77
CA ALA A 57 -5.23 11.77 6.48
C ALA A 57 -4.24 12.21 7.56
N ALA A 58 -4.50 11.88 8.83
CA ALA A 58 -3.61 12.23 9.95
C ALA A 58 -2.35 11.35 10.02
N HIS A 59 -2.40 10.13 9.46
CA HIS A 59 -1.33 9.12 9.61
C HIS A 59 -0.69 8.68 8.29
N LEU A 60 -1.05 9.31 7.17
CA LEU A 60 -0.57 8.91 5.84
C LEU A 60 0.95 9.02 5.73
N ASP A 61 1.53 10.12 6.22
CA ASP A 61 2.98 10.36 6.15
C ASP A 61 3.77 9.33 6.97
N GLU A 62 3.28 8.97 8.15
CA GLU A 62 3.88 7.94 9.01
C GLU A 62 3.86 6.58 8.32
N LEU A 63 2.73 6.23 7.71
CA LEU A 63 2.59 5.01 6.94
C LEU A 63 3.53 4.98 5.72
N GLU A 64 3.68 6.11 5.01
CA GLU A 64 4.60 6.21 3.88
C GLU A 64 6.04 5.93 4.31
N GLN A 65 6.48 6.56 5.40
CA GLN A 65 7.83 6.37 5.94
C GLN A 65 8.06 4.92 6.38
N ALA A 66 7.10 4.31 7.07
CA ALA A 66 7.18 2.91 7.48
C ALA A 66 7.28 1.96 6.28
N LEU A 67 6.52 2.22 5.20
CA LEU A 67 6.59 1.44 3.97
C LEU A 67 7.92 1.61 3.24
N ARG A 68 8.43 2.85 3.14
CA ARG A 68 9.77 3.12 2.56
C ARG A 68 10.86 2.39 3.32
N ALA A 69 10.81 2.40 4.65
CA ALA A 69 11.75 1.67 5.49
C ALA A 69 11.66 0.15 5.25
N ALA A 70 10.44 -0.40 5.20
CA ALA A 70 10.23 -1.82 4.93
C ALA A 70 10.76 -2.23 3.55
N LEU A 71 10.48 -1.47 2.49
CA LEU A 71 10.99 -1.71 1.14
C LEU A 71 12.52 -1.65 1.11
N HIS A 72 13.12 -0.65 1.77
CA HIS A 72 14.57 -0.53 1.87
C HIS A 72 15.19 -1.77 2.54
N THR A 73 14.60 -2.28 3.63
CA THR A 73 15.09 -3.52 4.27
C THR A 73 14.98 -4.75 3.38
N LEU A 74 14.03 -4.76 2.44
CA LEU A 74 13.89 -5.80 1.41
C LEU A 74 14.82 -5.58 0.20
N GLY A 75 15.71 -4.58 0.25
CA GLY A 75 16.59 -4.22 -0.86
C GLY A 75 15.86 -3.62 -2.05
N GLN A 76 14.67 -3.05 -1.84
CA GLN A 76 13.86 -2.42 -2.87
C GLN A 76 13.99 -0.91 -2.80
N SER A 77 14.15 -0.29 -3.97
CA SER A 77 14.31 1.16 -4.15
C SER A 77 13.06 1.79 -4.76
N ASN A 78 11.89 1.22 -4.49
CA ASN A 78 10.64 1.69 -5.05
C ASN A 78 10.26 3.04 -4.43
N ASP A 79 9.80 3.97 -5.26
CA ASP A 79 9.08 5.14 -4.77
C ASP A 79 7.73 4.73 -4.19
N VAL A 80 7.28 5.42 -3.16
CA VAL A 80 6.02 5.13 -2.48
C VAL A 80 5.06 6.28 -2.68
N PHE A 81 3.84 5.97 -3.12
CA PHE A 81 2.77 6.95 -3.32
C PHE A 81 1.52 6.50 -2.58
N LEU A 82 1.04 7.35 -1.67
CA LEU A 82 -0.19 7.12 -0.93
C LEU A 82 -1.26 8.13 -1.34
N SER A 83 -2.51 7.69 -1.45
CA SER A 83 -3.65 8.58 -1.73
C SER A 83 -4.92 8.10 -1.06
N ILE A 84 -5.82 9.04 -0.76
CA ILE A 84 -7.14 8.76 -0.20
C ILE A 84 -8.20 9.23 -1.19
N ARG A 85 -9.15 8.36 -1.55
CA ARG A 85 -10.23 8.61 -2.52
C ARG A 85 -11.59 8.50 -1.87
#